data_AF-A0A9E4CAM5-F1
#
_entry.id   AF-A0A9E4CAM5-F1
#
_cell.length_a   1.000
_cell.length_b   1.000
_cell.length_c   1.000
_cell.angle_alpha   90.00
_cell.angle_beta   90.00
_cell.angle_gamma   90.00
#
_symmetry.space_group_name_H-M   'P 1'
#
loop_
_entity.id
_entity.type
_entity.pdbx_description
1 polymer ?
#
loop_
_entity_poly.entity_id
_entity_poly.type
_entity_poly.pdbx_seq_one_letter_code
_entity_poly.pdbx_strand_id
1 'polypeptide(L)' 'MLTAEIYKKKKGLYVSHCPQIGIASQGKNEEEAFNNLKEAVSLYLEEVTTATA' A
#
# COMPACT_ATOMS: atom_id res chain seq x y z
N MET A 1 -6.10 8.92 -10.20
CA MET A 1 -4.64 8.84 -9.93
C MET A 1 -4.47 8.53 -8.45
N LEU A 2 -3.69 7.51 -8.10
CA LEU A 2 -3.39 7.16 -6.70
C LEU A 2 -1.99 7.68 -6.34
N THR A 3 -1.78 8.05 -5.08
CA THR A 3 -0.48 8.43 -4.55
C THR A 3 -0.10 7.53 -3.38
N ALA A 4 1.21 7.37 -3.15
CA ALA A 4 1.73 6.66 -2.00
C ALA A 4 2.55 7.62 -1.15
N GLU A 5 2.28 7.64 0.15
CA GLU A 5 3.08 8.32 1.16
C GLU A 5 3.92 7.28 1.89
N ILE A 6 5.22 7.54 2.08
CA ILE A 6 6.13 6.61 2.75
C ILE A 6 6.74 7.28 3.99
N TYR A 7 6.67 6.58 5.11
CA TYR A 7 7.11 7.03 6.42
C TYR A 7 8.12 6.05 7.02
N LYS A 8 9.28 6.54 7.45
CA LYS A 8 10.23 5.74 8.22
C LYS A 8 9.77 5.67 9.69
N LYS A 9 9.67 4.45 10.23
CA LYS A 9 9.37 4.16 11.64
C LYS A 9 10.63 3.68 12.38
N LYS A 10 10.50 3.48 13.69
CA LYS A 10 11.58 2.93 14.54
C LYS A 10 11.94 1.52 14.09
N LYS A 11 13.16 1.07 14.43
CA LYS A 11 13.66 -0.29 14.16
C LYS A 11 13.76 -0.66 12.67
N GLY A 12 13.96 0.32 11.79
CA GLY A 12 14.17 0.06 10.36
C GLY A 12 12.93 -0.37 9.59
N LEU A 13 11.73 -0.11 10.13
CA LEU A 13 10.47 -0.37 9.45
C LEU A 13 10.06 0.86 8.63
N TYR A 14 9.54 0.65 7.43
CA TYR A 14 8.91 1.66 6.60
C TYR A 14 7.42 1.34 6.44
N VAL A 15 6.59 2.37 6.50
CA VAL A 15 5.13 2.27 6.29
C VAL A 15 4.80 3.03 5.03
N SER A 16 4.02 2.42 4.15
CA SER A 16 3.49 3.00 2.93
C SER A 16 1.97 3.11 3.04
N HIS A 17 1.40 4.21 2.57
CA HIS A 17 -0.02 4.50 2.71
C HIS A 17 -0.57 5.19 1.46
N CYS A 18 -1.74 4.75 0.99
CA CYS A 18 -2.50 5.39 -0.07
C CYS A 18 -3.74 6.10 0.54
N PRO A 19 -3.68 7.43 0.77
CA PRO A 19 -4.74 8.15 1.50
C PRO A 19 -6.09 8.16 0.78
N GLN A 20 -6.11 7.99 -0.54
CA GLN A 20 -7.34 8.00 -1.34
C GLN A 20 -8.25 6.81 -1.05
N ILE A 21 -7.68 5.68 -0.66
CA ILE A 21 -8.39 4.41 -0.45
C ILE A 21 -8.12 3.81 0.93
N GLY A 22 -7.36 4.50 1.78
CA GLY A 22 -7.10 4.10 3.16
C GLY A 22 -6.32 2.79 3.30
N ILE A 23 -5.61 2.36 2.26
CA ILE A 23 -4.80 1.13 2.28
C ILE A 23 -3.38 1.48 2.71
N ALA A 24 -2.85 0.70 3.65
CA ALA A 24 -1.48 0.82 4.11
C ALA A 24 -0.78 -0.54 4.07
N SER A 25 0.53 -0.50 3.90
CA SER A 25 1.42 -1.65 4.01
C SER A 25 2.74 -1.25 4.68
N GLN A 26 3.63 -2.22 4.88
CA GLN A 26 4.93 -2.00 5.52
C GLN A 26 6.04 -2.86 4.90
N GLY A 27 7.29 -2.44 5.06
CA GLY A 27 8.49 -3.15 4.59
C GLY A 27 9.74 -2.77 5.37
N LYS A 28 10.86 -3.46 5.14
CA LYS A 28 12.16 -3.20 5.79
C LYS A 28 12.93 -2.06 5.12
N ASN A 29 12.51 -1.66 3.93
CA ASN A 29 13.02 -0.51 3.18
C ASN A 29 11.88 0.16 2.39
N GLU A 30 12.15 1.31 1.78
CA GLU A 30 11.15 2.10 1.04
C GLU A 30 10.56 1.33 -0.15
N GLU A 31 11.41 0.61 -0.90
CA GLU A 31 11.01 -0.18 -2.07
C GLU A 31 10.08 -1.33 -1.68
N GLU A 32 10.43 -2.09 -0.65
CA GLU A 32 9.62 -3.20 -0.12
C GLU A 32 8.27 -2.67 0.37
N ALA A 33 8.24 -1.59 1.15
CA ALA A 33 6.99 -1.00 1.61
C ALA A 33 6.12 -0.55 0.43
N PHE A 34 6.70 0.07 -0.59
CA PHE A 34 5.97 0.51 -1.77
C PHE A 34 5.43 -0.66 -2.62
N ASN A 35 6.23 -1.70 -2.84
CA ASN A 35 5.81 -2.89 -3.59
C ASN A 35 4.69 -3.63 -2.85
N ASN A 36 4.79 -3.77 -1.52
CA ASN A 36 3.73 -4.37 -0.71
C ASN A 36 2.43 -3.53 -0.72
N LEU A 37 2.53 -2.20 -0.80
CA LEU A 37 1.36 -1.34 -0.99
C LEU A 37 0.74 -1.55 -2.38
N LYS A 38 1.56 -1.62 -3.44
CA LYS A 38 1.06 -1.88 -4.80
C LYS A 38 0.26 -3.19 -4.87
N GLU A 39 0.77 -4.26 -4.27
CA GLU A 39 0.08 -5.54 -4.22
C GLU A 39 -1.25 -5.43 -3.46
N ALA A 40 -1.24 -4.85 -2.25
CA ALA A 40 -2.44 -4.64 -1.46
C ALA A 40 -3.51 -3.81 -2.20
N VAL A 41 -3.08 -2.79 -2.94
CA VAL A 41 -3.97 -1.98 -3.78
C VAL A 41 -4.51 -2.78 -4.97
N SER A 42 -3.68 -3.60 -5.64
CA SER A 42 -4.14 -4.46 -6.75
C SER A 42 -5.21 -5.42 -6.27
N LEU A 43 -4.96 -6.12 -5.17
CA LEU A 43 -5.90 -7.07 -4.58
C LEU A 43 -7.23 -6.39 -4.20
N TYR A 44 -7.17 -5.21 -3.59
CA TYR A 44 -8.38 -4.45 -3.27
C TYR A 44 -9.17 -4.06 -4.53
N LEU A 45 -8.49 -3.54 -5.56
CA LEU A 45 -9.13 -3.14 -6.81
C LEU A 45 -9.74 -4.35 -7.54
N GLU A 46 -9.05 -5.49 -7.54
CA GLU A 46 -9.57 -6.75 -8.07
C GLU A 46 -10.83 -7.21 -7.31
N GLU A 47 -10.82 -7.15 -5.98
CA GLU A 47 -11.98 -7.54 -5.16
C GLU A 47 -13.19 -6.64 -5.42
N VAL A 48 -13.02 -5.31 -5.41
CA VAL A 48 -14.14 -4.38 -5.61
C VAL A 48 -14.66 -4.37 -7.05
N THR A 49 -13.83 -4.70 -8.04
CA THR A 49 -14.28 -4.83 -9.43
C THR A 49 -14.98 -6.16 -9.68
N THR A 50 -14.57 -7.23 -9.00
CA THR A 50 -15.17 -8.57 -9.12
C THR A 50 -16.46 -8.71 -8.33
N ALA A 51 -16.58 -8.07 -7.16
CA ALA A 51 -17.79 -8.11 -6.33
C ALA A 51 -19.00 -7.40 -6.96
N THR A 52 -18.81 -6.64 -8.04
CA THR A 52 -19.86 -5.91 -8.76
C THR A 52 -20.30 -6.57 -10.09
N ALA A 53 -19.86 -7.80 -10.35
CA ALA A 53 -20.23 -8.57 -11.56
C ALA A 53 -21.46 -9.46 -11.34
#